data_AF-A0A5S9F4M3-F1
#
_entry.id   AF-A0A5S9F4M3-F1
#
_cell.length_a   1.000
_cell.length_b   1.000
_cell.length_c   1.000
_cell.angle_alpha   90.00
_cell.angle_beta   90.00
_cell.angle_gamma   90.00
#
_symmetry.space_group_name_H-M   'P 1'
#
loop_
_entity.id
_entity.type
_entity.pdbx_description
1 polymer ?
#
loop_
_entity_poly.entity_id
_entity_poly.type
_entity_poly.pdbx_seq_one_letter_code
_entity_poly.pdbx_strand_id
1 'polypeptide(L)'
;MKNMKNNFLSIAALIIIILSTGALYIVRNTTSSGHFTWSNIIPFVAIIALFTCIYFAIKRYGQRYILPVLQFTFSAGVIFTCVVLFFLTADSIAFFAVVNIFIVLLAFTTKNFTWIKFRKASAYILVFFSCFIFLTLHVWNIIGSRQLNTVLTQIKDYGYATSTQQVNQMYLKSVDSKNNGGAIVIALSKVIEDRMSDFFIQMNKYDYEDENQLFFTHKDMQKNLQKILSESSKELSMLQHALSYPQLIIPLEFQEPVYSMPLPHISALSTITKMLKYKFSYEIHKKQRQQAIETLKNIFKVSDMFKFEPILISQLVRYAIEKRTLMAIGHALNYEDDAQTIQQFIEIVKPRCEHSPSNFEGELLLLCSIFSVTEKETIFDFEDTSALDIPFVNFLPRGFLKQDIAYGLKCILNNVSLNKKGEKAIRLSFGQKEKSNNWYPISMMTTPYFSGINKKDLNCLAVARCVFTALHLRLQQLKSQQVDFTAIQKKYPLHTTDPFTGKSLLNTNTDNGYVIYSVGEDLKNGGGIITKRVDTGILLRKEK
;
A
#
# COMPACT_ATOMS: atom_id res chain seq x y z
N MET A 1 55.20 -10.74 45.92
CA MET A 1 54.49 -9.55 45.36
C MET A 1 54.23 -9.60 43.85
N LYS A 2 55.19 -10.00 42.99
CA LYS A 2 54.99 -10.05 41.52
C LYS A 2 53.87 -11.04 41.10
N ASN A 3 53.80 -12.21 41.72
CA ASN A 3 52.73 -13.20 41.45
C ASN A 3 51.34 -12.75 41.94
N MET A 4 51.25 -12.06 43.08
CA MET A 4 49.98 -11.47 43.54
C MET A 4 49.44 -10.42 42.55
N LYS A 5 50.32 -9.65 41.93
CA LYS A 5 49.95 -8.59 40.98
C LYS A 5 49.39 -9.18 39.67
N ASN A 6 50.01 -10.25 39.16
CA ASN A 6 49.54 -10.94 37.97
C ASN A 6 48.21 -11.66 38.22
N ASN A 7 48.05 -12.31 39.38
CA ASN A 7 46.79 -12.96 39.73
C ASN A 7 45.64 -11.95 39.88
N PHE A 8 45.91 -10.77 40.45
CA PHE A 8 44.89 -9.72 40.57
C PHE A 8 44.45 -9.16 39.21
N LEU A 9 45.39 -8.95 38.28
CA LEU A 9 45.09 -8.49 36.92
C LEU A 9 44.28 -9.51 36.12
N SER A 10 44.60 -10.80 36.24
CA SER A 10 43.85 -11.88 35.60
C SER A 10 42.44 -12.00 36.15
N ILE A 11 42.26 -11.87 37.48
CA ILE A 11 40.93 -11.89 38.11
C ILE A 11 40.10 -10.68 37.69
N ALA A 12 40.69 -9.48 37.66
CA ALA A 12 39.99 -8.28 37.21
C ALA A 12 39.57 -8.37 35.72
N ALA A 13 40.45 -8.89 34.85
CA ALA A 13 40.13 -9.11 33.44
C ALA A 13 39.00 -10.15 33.26
N LEU A 14 39.02 -11.23 34.03
CA LEU A 14 37.99 -12.26 34.01
C LEU A 14 36.63 -11.70 34.47
N ILE A 15 36.60 -10.88 35.53
CA ILE A 15 35.38 -10.22 36.01
C ILE A 15 34.81 -9.27 34.95
N ILE A 16 35.67 -8.49 34.28
CA ILE A 16 35.23 -7.59 33.20
C ILE A 16 34.63 -8.39 32.04
N ILE A 17 35.27 -9.49 31.64
CA ILE A 17 34.75 -10.36 30.57
C ILE A 17 33.38 -10.92 30.97
N ILE A 18 33.25 -11.54 32.15
CA ILE A 18 31.98 -12.14 32.62
C ILE A 18 30.86 -11.10 32.69
N LEU A 19 31.14 -9.89 33.17
CA LEU A 19 30.14 -8.82 33.27
C LEU A 19 29.75 -8.27 31.90
N SER A 20 30.68 -8.17 30.96
CA SER A 20 30.40 -7.67 29.60
C SER A 20 29.67 -8.71 28.74
N THR A 21 30.00 -10.00 28.85
CA THR A 21 29.17 -11.07 28.24
C THR A 21 27.80 -11.19 28.91
N GLY A 22 27.71 -11.03 30.23
CA GLY A 22 26.43 -11.02 30.94
C GLY A 22 25.53 -9.86 30.51
N ALA A 23 26.08 -8.65 30.37
CA ALA A 23 25.35 -7.48 29.87
C ALA A 23 24.88 -7.68 28.42
N LEU A 24 25.75 -8.21 27.55
CA LEU A 24 25.38 -8.52 26.16
C LEU A 24 24.30 -9.62 26.06
N TYR A 25 24.36 -10.63 26.92
CA TYR A 25 23.35 -11.69 26.99
C TYR A 25 21.99 -11.16 27.47
N ILE A 26 21.99 -10.29 28.49
CA ILE A 26 20.78 -9.62 28.98
C ILE A 26 20.20 -8.75 27.86
N VAL A 27 20.99 -7.88 27.23
CA VAL A 27 20.54 -7.02 26.11
C VAL A 27 19.89 -7.88 25.03
N ARG A 28 20.57 -8.94 24.58
CA ARG A 28 20.08 -9.85 23.53
C ARG A 28 18.76 -10.53 23.91
N ASN A 29 18.61 -11.00 25.13
CA ASN A 29 17.39 -11.66 25.58
C ASN A 29 16.24 -10.67 25.83
N THR A 30 16.52 -9.46 26.34
CA THR A 30 15.50 -8.41 26.49
C THR A 30 15.04 -7.85 25.15
N THR A 31 15.90 -7.81 24.13
CA THR A 31 15.48 -7.45 22.77
C THR A 31 14.60 -8.51 22.11
N SER A 32 14.71 -9.78 22.53
CA SER A 32 13.88 -10.86 21.97
C SER A 32 12.52 -11.05 22.65
N SER A 33 12.33 -10.54 23.87
CA SER A 33 11.10 -10.76 24.64
C SER A 33 10.15 -9.56 24.70
N GLY A 34 10.47 -8.42 24.07
CA GLY A 34 9.58 -7.25 23.98
C GLY A 34 9.36 -6.47 25.29
N HIS A 35 9.55 -7.08 26.46
CA HIS A 35 9.26 -6.47 27.76
C HIS A 35 10.47 -5.71 28.33
N PHE A 36 10.43 -4.37 28.34
CA PHE A 36 11.43 -3.53 29.03
C PHE A 36 10.93 -3.08 30.42
N THR A 37 11.07 -3.94 31.42
CA THR A 37 10.63 -3.66 32.80
C THR A 37 11.75 -3.04 33.65
N TRP A 38 11.42 -2.39 34.76
CA TRP A 38 12.40 -1.87 35.73
C TRP A 38 13.40 -2.94 36.22
N SER A 39 13.02 -4.21 36.24
CA SER A 39 13.93 -5.32 36.54
C SER A 39 15.08 -5.47 35.54
N ASN A 40 14.96 -4.94 34.32
CA ASN A 40 16.02 -4.95 33.31
C ASN A 40 17.01 -3.79 33.50
N ILE A 41 16.60 -2.71 34.18
CA ILE A 41 17.45 -1.55 34.51
C ILE A 41 18.32 -1.84 35.74
N ILE A 42 17.83 -2.64 36.69
CA ILE A 42 18.52 -2.98 37.94
C ILE A 42 19.92 -3.61 37.69
N PRO A 43 20.11 -4.56 36.76
CA PRO A 43 21.43 -5.09 36.40
C PRO A 43 22.38 -4.02 35.89
N PHE A 44 21.91 -3.08 35.06
CA PHE A 44 22.74 -1.99 34.55
C PHE A 44 23.17 -1.04 35.66
N VAL A 45 22.25 -0.64 36.55
CA VAL A 45 22.57 0.21 37.70
C VAL A 45 23.51 -0.50 38.67
N ALA A 46 23.30 -1.81 38.90
CA ALA A 46 24.18 -2.62 39.74
C ALA A 46 25.58 -2.79 39.13
N ILE A 47 25.68 -2.97 37.81
CA ILE A 47 26.96 -3.02 37.09
C ILE A 47 27.68 -1.67 37.19
N ILE A 48 26.99 -0.55 36.95
CA ILE A 48 27.56 0.80 37.10
C ILE A 48 28.03 1.03 38.53
N ALA A 49 27.22 0.68 39.53
CA ALA A 49 27.59 0.80 40.94
C ALA A 49 28.81 -0.06 41.28
N LEU A 50 28.87 -1.31 40.79
CA LEU A 50 30.00 -2.22 40.98
C LEU A 50 31.27 -1.68 40.33
N PHE A 51 31.21 -1.21 39.08
CA PHE A 51 32.34 -0.58 38.40
C PHE A 51 32.80 0.69 39.14
N THR A 52 31.87 1.48 39.67
CA THR A 52 32.16 2.66 40.47
C THR A 52 32.86 2.28 41.77
N CYS A 53 32.38 1.25 42.48
CA CYS A 53 33.00 0.72 43.69
C CYS A 53 34.41 0.15 43.43
N ILE A 54 34.60 -0.62 42.36
CA ILE A 54 35.90 -1.17 41.94
C ILE A 54 36.86 -0.03 41.59
N TYR A 55 36.39 0.99 40.86
CA TYR A 55 37.17 2.18 40.53
C TYR A 55 37.66 2.91 41.78
N PHE A 56 36.78 3.17 42.76
CA PHE A 56 37.14 3.84 44.00
C PHE A 56 38.07 3.00 44.89
N ALA A 57 37.84 1.69 44.97
CA ALA A 57 38.72 0.77 45.70
C ALA A 57 40.13 0.78 45.09
N ILE A 58 40.26 0.68 43.77
CA ILE A 58 41.58 0.64 43.12
C ILE A 58 42.26 2.01 43.13
N LYS A 59 41.52 3.12 43.01
CA LYS A 59 42.06 4.48 43.18
C LYS A 59 42.71 4.69 44.56
N ARG A 60 42.19 4.01 45.59
CA ARG A 60 42.74 4.05 46.95
C ARG A 60 44.02 3.22 47.11
N TYR A 61 44.25 2.19 46.29
CA TYR A 61 45.33 1.21 46.50
C TYR A 61 46.35 1.02 45.34
N GLY A 62 46.12 1.57 44.13
CA GLY A 62 46.95 1.29 42.94
C GLY A 62 47.24 2.52 42.07
N GLN A 63 48.15 3.40 42.50
CA GLN A 63 48.20 4.77 41.97
C GLN A 63 48.97 5.01 40.65
N ARG A 64 49.89 4.13 40.21
CA ARG A 64 50.83 4.54 39.12
C ARG A 64 50.57 3.98 37.71
N TYR A 65 49.92 2.82 37.57
CA TYR A 65 49.73 2.18 36.24
C TYR A 65 48.34 1.61 35.97
N ILE A 66 47.57 1.31 37.02
CA ILE A 66 46.24 0.70 36.89
C ILE A 66 45.16 1.77 36.68
N LEU A 67 45.36 2.96 37.27
CA LEU A 67 44.40 4.05 37.24
C LEU A 67 44.06 4.56 35.82
N PRO A 68 45.00 4.72 34.87
CA PRO A 68 44.67 5.18 33.51
C PRO A 68 43.84 4.17 32.73
N VAL A 69 44.16 2.87 32.86
CA VAL A 69 43.43 1.78 32.18
C VAL A 69 42.01 1.68 32.72
N LEU A 70 41.83 1.79 34.04
CA LEU A 70 40.50 1.79 34.66
C LEU A 70 39.69 3.05 34.34
N GLN A 71 40.33 4.22 34.23
CA GLN A 71 39.65 5.43 33.76
C GLN A 71 39.19 5.26 32.31
N PHE A 72 39.99 4.64 31.47
CA PHE A 72 39.63 4.37 30.09
C PHE A 72 38.47 3.37 29.99
N THR A 73 38.53 2.22 30.66
CA THR A 73 37.44 1.23 30.61
C THR A 73 36.16 1.74 31.25
N PHE A 74 36.23 2.52 32.33
CA PHE A 74 35.06 3.17 32.92
C PHE A 74 34.44 4.20 31.95
N SER A 75 35.27 5.04 31.33
CA SER A 75 34.79 6.02 30.35
C SER A 75 34.20 5.34 29.12
N ALA A 76 34.83 4.27 28.61
CA ALA A 76 34.34 3.49 27.48
C ALA A 76 33.05 2.75 27.82
N GLY A 77 32.95 2.15 29.02
CA GLY A 77 31.73 1.50 29.51
C GLY A 77 30.58 2.49 29.65
N VAL A 78 30.83 3.68 30.20
CA VAL A 78 29.83 4.75 30.29
C VAL A 78 29.44 5.23 28.90
N ILE A 79 30.38 5.52 28.00
CA ILE A 79 30.08 5.94 26.63
C ILE A 79 29.24 4.87 25.93
N PHE A 80 29.60 3.59 26.08
CA PHE A 80 28.85 2.48 25.49
C PHE A 80 27.43 2.37 26.09
N THR A 81 27.29 2.38 27.42
CA THR A 81 25.98 2.39 28.09
C THR A 81 25.18 3.63 27.70
N CYS A 82 25.83 4.76 27.49
CA CYS A 82 25.19 5.98 27.03
C CYS A 82 24.73 5.83 25.57
N VAL A 83 25.57 5.34 24.66
CA VAL A 83 25.16 5.06 23.27
C VAL A 83 24.00 4.06 23.24
N VAL A 84 24.06 3.00 24.05
CA VAL A 84 22.97 2.02 24.18
C VAL A 84 21.71 2.68 24.75
N LEU A 85 21.80 3.50 25.79
CA LEU A 85 20.66 4.24 26.34
C LEU A 85 20.11 5.31 25.38
N PHE A 86 20.95 5.92 24.54
CA PHE A 86 20.52 6.83 23.47
C PHE A 86 19.67 6.10 22.44
N PHE A 87 20.08 4.89 22.07
CA PHE A 87 19.30 4.03 21.17
C PHE A 87 18.06 3.42 21.84
N LEU A 88 18.07 3.24 23.17
CA LEU A 88 16.95 2.64 23.92
C LEU A 88 15.93 3.66 24.45
N THR A 89 16.30 4.91 24.66
CA THR A 89 15.40 5.95 25.19
C THR A 89 15.08 6.94 24.07
N ALA A 90 13.91 6.76 23.44
CA ALA A 90 13.43 7.69 22.41
C ALA A 90 13.20 9.12 22.94
N ASP A 91 13.22 9.31 24.26
CA ASP A 91 13.32 10.61 24.92
C ASP A 91 14.78 10.99 25.16
N SER A 92 15.37 11.56 24.10
CA SER A 92 16.66 12.26 24.13
C SER A 92 16.84 13.20 25.33
N ILE A 93 15.75 13.68 25.95
CA ILE A 93 15.72 14.59 27.10
C ILE A 93 16.37 13.98 28.35
N ALA A 94 15.92 12.80 28.76
CA ALA A 94 16.42 12.14 29.98
C ALA A 94 17.85 11.66 29.75
N PHE A 95 18.14 11.17 28.55
CA PHE A 95 19.45 10.72 28.15
C PHE A 95 20.50 11.84 28.19
N PHE A 96 20.24 12.96 27.52
CA PHE A 96 21.18 14.09 27.50
C PHE A 96 21.33 14.71 28.89
N ALA A 97 20.28 14.77 29.70
CA ALA A 97 20.39 15.21 31.10
C ALA A 97 21.35 14.31 31.91
N VAL A 98 21.20 12.98 31.81
CA VAL A 98 22.07 12.01 32.50
C VAL A 98 23.51 12.08 32.01
N VAL A 99 23.74 12.12 30.69
CA VAL A 99 25.09 12.24 30.10
C VAL A 99 25.78 13.53 30.54
N ASN A 100 25.05 14.65 30.53
CA ASN A 100 25.59 15.94 30.95
C ASN A 100 25.92 15.99 32.45
N ILE A 101 25.03 15.48 33.30
CA ILE A 101 25.31 15.33 34.74
C ILE A 101 26.56 14.48 34.95
N PHE A 102 26.71 13.39 34.20
CA PHE A 102 27.84 12.48 34.36
C PHE A 102 29.17 13.07 33.88
N ILE A 103 29.17 13.80 32.77
CA ILE A 103 30.34 14.49 32.23
C ILE A 103 30.80 15.61 33.17
N VAL A 104 29.85 16.34 33.77
CA VAL A 104 30.13 17.32 34.82
C VAL A 104 30.76 16.62 36.02
N LEU A 105 30.19 15.52 36.51
CA LEU A 105 30.75 14.74 37.64
C LEU A 105 32.16 14.21 37.36
N LEU A 106 32.44 13.73 36.15
CA LEU A 106 33.78 13.27 35.74
C LEU A 106 34.79 14.42 35.68
N ALA A 107 34.39 15.62 35.24
CA ALA A 107 35.26 16.79 35.17
C ALA A 107 35.74 17.25 36.56
N PHE A 108 34.97 16.98 37.63
CA PHE A 108 35.30 17.39 39.00
C PHE A 108 36.24 16.44 39.77
N THR A 109 36.52 15.22 39.28
CA THR A 109 37.19 14.18 40.11
C THR A 109 38.71 14.03 39.95
N THR A 110 39.41 14.91 39.20
CA THR A 110 40.87 14.78 38.93
C THR A 110 41.71 16.00 39.29
N LYS A 111 42.93 15.79 39.81
CA LYS A 111 43.78 16.79 40.51
C LYS A 111 44.89 17.47 39.66
N ASN A 112 45.09 17.12 38.38
CA ASN A 112 46.20 17.68 37.57
C ASN A 112 45.78 18.87 36.68
N PHE A 113 46.35 20.05 36.96
CA PHE A 113 45.90 21.39 36.51
C PHE A 113 45.81 21.62 34.99
N THR A 114 46.70 21.05 34.17
CA THR A 114 46.69 21.22 32.70
C THR A 114 45.64 20.35 32.00
N TRP A 115 45.47 19.11 32.48
CA TRP A 115 44.42 18.19 32.01
C TRP A 115 43.01 18.57 32.50
N ILE A 116 42.90 19.25 33.64
CA ILE A 116 41.63 19.78 34.16
C ILE A 116 41.01 20.81 33.20
N LYS A 117 41.81 21.70 32.61
CA LYS A 117 41.31 22.71 31.67
C LYS A 117 40.71 22.08 30.41
N PHE A 118 41.40 21.08 29.85
CA PHE A 118 40.92 20.34 28.68
C PHE A 118 39.61 19.57 28.99
N ARG A 119 39.54 18.87 30.13
CA ARG A 119 38.33 18.14 30.54
C ARG A 119 37.13 19.04 30.81
N LYS A 120 37.36 20.20 31.43
CA LYS A 120 36.31 21.20 31.63
C LYS A 120 35.81 21.73 30.29
N ALA A 121 36.72 22.07 29.37
CA ALA A 121 36.34 22.52 28.03
C ALA A 121 35.56 21.45 27.25
N SER A 122 36.02 20.19 27.24
CA SER A 122 35.29 19.08 26.58
C SER A 122 33.92 18.82 27.21
N ALA A 123 33.80 18.97 28.53
CA ALA A 123 32.53 18.85 29.22
C ALA A 123 31.54 19.93 28.80
N TYR A 124 31.96 21.20 28.79
CA TYR A 124 31.12 22.30 28.32
C TYR A 124 30.72 22.14 26.85
N ILE A 125 31.65 21.70 26.00
CA ILE A 125 31.38 21.43 24.58
C ILE A 125 30.31 20.35 24.45
N LEU A 126 30.41 19.26 25.20
CA LEU A 126 29.45 18.15 25.10
C LEU A 126 28.07 18.55 25.65
N VAL A 127 28.01 19.31 26.75
CA VAL A 127 26.76 19.91 27.25
C VAL A 127 26.13 20.83 26.22
N PHE A 128 26.94 21.71 25.64
CA PHE A 128 26.48 22.62 24.60
C PHE A 128 25.93 21.89 23.38
N PHE A 129 26.65 20.90 22.83
CA PHE A 129 26.19 20.07 21.71
C PHE A 129 24.92 19.29 22.05
N SER A 130 24.81 18.77 23.27
CA SER A 130 23.62 18.07 23.74
C SER A 130 22.40 18.98 23.78
N CYS A 131 22.53 20.16 24.39
CA CYS A 131 21.48 21.17 24.42
C CYS A 131 21.11 21.63 23.00
N PHE A 132 22.10 21.79 22.11
CA PHE A 132 21.88 22.15 20.72
C PHE A 132 21.12 21.08 19.94
N ILE A 133 21.52 19.80 20.06
CA ILE A 133 20.80 18.67 19.44
C ILE A 133 19.38 18.60 19.99
N PHE A 134 19.21 18.69 21.31
CA PHE A 134 17.90 18.70 21.95
C PHE A 134 17.01 19.83 21.42
N LEU A 135 17.51 21.06 21.40
CA LEU A 135 16.78 22.22 20.88
C LEU A 135 16.41 22.00 19.41
N THR A 136 17.34 21.48 18.62
CA THR A 136 17.13 21.19 17.19
C THR A 136 16.02 20.14 17.01
N LEU A 137 16.07 19.02 17.74
CA LEU A 137 15.04 17.97 17.69
C LEU A 137 13.67 18.48 18.16
N HIS A 138 13.65 19.33 19.19
CA HIS A 138 12.42 19.93 19.70
C HIS A 138 11.81 20.93 18.70
N VAL A 139 12.62 21.82 18.13
CA VAL A 139 12.22 22.73 17.05
C VAL A 139 11.71 21.93 15.85
N TRP A 140 12.38 20.85 15.48
CA TRP A 140 11.95 19.97 14.40
C TRP A 140 10.60 19.31 14.70
N ASN A 141 10.36 18.86 15.94
CA ASN A 141 9.08 18.33 16.38
C ASN A 141 7.95 19.38 16.33
N ILE A 142 8.23 20.63 16.72
CA ILE A 142 7.26 21.73 16.60
C ILE A 142 6.92 21.97 15.13
N ILE A 143 7.92 22.04 14.25
CA ILE A 143 7.72 22.26 12.80
C ILE A 143 6.92 21.09 12.20
N GLY A 144 7.31 19.85 12.50
CA GLY A 144 6.61 18.66 12.02
C GLY A 144 5.16 18.61 12.49
N SER A 145 4.90 18.93 13.76
CA SER A 145 3.53 18.99 14.30
C SER A 145 2.69 20.08 13.63
N ARG A 146 3.26 21.26 13.36
CA ARG A 146 2.57 22.33 12.62
C ARG A 146 2.22 21.91 11.20
N GLN A 147 3.17 21.30 10.48
CA GLN A 147 2.93 20.82 9.11
C GLN A 147 1.87 19.73 9.07
N LEU A 148 1.95 18.76 9.97
CA LEU A 148 0.97 17.69 10.07
C LEU A 148 -0.42 18.21 10.41
N ASN A 149 -0.54 19.07 11.43
CA ASN A 149 -1.82 19.69 11.80
C ASN A 149 -2.42 20.52 10.65
N THR A 150 -1.58 21.19 9.86
CA THR A 150 -2.03 21.92 8.67
C THR A 150 -2.66 20.97 7.66
N VAL A 151 -2.02 19.84 7.36
CA VAL A 151 -2.54 18.85 6.40
C VAL A 151 -3.77 18.14 6.95
N LEU A 152 -3.81 17.78 8.24
CA LEU A 152 -4.99 17.20 8.88
C LEU A 152 -6.18 18.17 8.87
N THR A 153 -5.94 19.47 9.06
CA THR A 153 -6.97 20.50 8.93
C THR A 153 -7.50 20.56 7.50
N GLN A 154 -6.60 20.58 6.50
CA GLN A 154 -7.01 20.52 5.10
C GLN A 154 -7.86 19.28 4.78
N ILE A 155 -7.46 18.09 5.25
CA ILE A 155 -8.22 16.84 5.07
C ILE A 155 -9.65 16.99 5.63
N LYS A 156 -9.79 17.56 6.83
CA LYS A 156 -11.09 17.85 7.45
C LYS A 156 -11.90 18.90 6.67
N ASP A 157 -11.25 19.96 6.19
CA ASP A 157 -11.89 21.01 5.40
C ASP A 157 -12.44 20.47 4.07
N TYR A 158 -11.80 19.44 3.50
CA TYR A 158 -12.31 18.70 2.34
C TYR A 158 -13.41 17.67 2.68
N GLY A 159 -13.76 17.51 3.96
CA GLY A 159 -14.80 16.59 4.42
C GLY A 159 -14.36 15.13 4.53
N TYR A 160 -13.06 14.83 4.51
CA TYR A 160 -12.55 13.47 4.65
C TYR A 160 -12.43 13.05 6.11
N ALA A 161 -12.64 11.76 6.36
CA ALA A 161 -12.45 11.17 7.68
C ALA A 161 -10.96 11.10 8.05
N THR A 162 -10.66 11.41 9.31
CA THR A 162 -9.32 11.30 9.91
C THR A 162 -9.22 10.20 10.96
N SER A 163 -10.28 9.40 11.14
CA SER A 163 -10.36 8.31 12.12
C SER A 163 -11.23 7.15 11.61
N THR A 164 -10.98 5.95 12.13
CA THR A 164 -11.75 4.74 11.78
C THR A 164 -13.22 4.89 12.14
N GLN A 165 -13.54 5.49 13.28
CA GLN A 165 -14.90 5.77 13.70
C GLN A 165 -15.64 6.67 12.70
N GLN A 166 -14.99 7.73 12.20
CA GLN A 166 -15.58 8.61 11.19
C GLN A 166 -15.80 7.87 9.87
N VAL A 167 -14.84 7.06 9.41
CA VAL A 167 -15.01 6.24 8.19
C VAL A 167 -16.16 5.25 8.37
N ASN A 168 -16.22 4.52 9.48
CA ASN A 168 -17.32 3.59 9.79
C ASN A 168 -18.67 4.32 9.80
N GLN A 169 -18.76 5.50 10.42
CA GLN A 169 -19.98 6.31 10.42
C GLN A 169 -20.39 6.78 9.01
N MET A 170 -19.44 7.14 8.16
CA MET A 170 -19.74 7.56 6.77
C MET A 170 -20.13 6.36 5.89
N TYR A 171 -19.38 5.26 6.00
CA TYR A 171 -19.52 4.09 5.15
C TYR A 171 -20.69 3.20 5.57
N LEU A 172 -20.77 2.78 6.84
CA LEU A 172 -21.79 1.85 7.32
C LEU A 172 -23.18 2.47 7.44
N LYS A 173 -23.28 3.79 7.65
CA LYS A 173 -24.58 4.49 7.68
C LYS A 173 -25.33 4.39 6.35
N SER A 174 -24.62 4.15 5.25
CA SER A 174 -25.22 3.97 3.93
C SER A 174 -25.80 2.57 3.70
N VAL A 175 -25.46 1.60 4.56
CA VAL A 175 -25.83 0.19 4.39
C VAL A 175 -27.20 -0.09 5.00
N ASP A 176 -28.19 -0.34 4.15
CA ASP A 176 -29.49 -0.85 4.55
C ASP A 176 -29.45 -2.38 4.56
N SER A 177 -29.42 -2.98 5.75
CA SER A 177 -29.32 -4.43 5.92
C SER A 177 -30.43 -5.22 5.23
N LYS A 178 -31.62 -4.64 5.01
CA LYS A 178 -32.74 -5.30 4.33
C LYS A 178 -32.63 -5.25 2.81
N ASN A 179 -31.95 -4.22 2.29
CA ASN A 179 -31.84 -3.93 0.86
C ASN A 179 -30.43 -4.14 0.31
N ASN A 180 -29.53 -4.76 1.10
CA ASN A 180 -28.15 -5.00 0.73
C ASN A 180 -27.84 -6.48 0.47
N GLY A 181 -27.47 -6.80 -0.77
CA GLY A 181 -27.06 -8.14 -1.20
C GLY A 181 -25.56 -8.46 -0.97
N GLY A 182 -24.75 -7.47 -0.58
CA GLY A 182 -23.29 -7.59 -0.56
C GLY A 182 -22.76 -8.76 0.28
N ALA A 183 -23.27 -8.95 1.50
CA ALA A 183 -22.85 -10.05 2.37
C ALA A 183 -23.21 -11.43 1.79
N ILE A 184 -24.35 -11.54 1.09
CA ILE A 184 -24.79 -12.78 0.43
C ILE A 184 -23.84 -13.14 -0.70
N VAL A 185 -23.41 -12.15 -1.49
CA VAL A 185 -22.43 -12.34 -2.57
C VAL A 185 -21.12 -12.90 -2.01
N ILE A 186 -20.62 -12.36 -0.90
CA ILE A 186 -19.39 -12.86 -0.25
C ILE A 186 -19.57 -14.28 0.30
N ALA A 187 -20.70 -14.61 0.91
CA ALA A 187 -20.96 -15.97 1.39
C ALA A 187 -20.98 -16.98 0.24
N LEU A 188 -21.59 -16.62 -0.90
CA LEU A 188 -21.66 -17.48 -2.08
C LEU A 188 -20.32 -17.69 -2.76
N SER A 189 -19.39 -16.73 -2.66
CA SER A 189 -18.07 -16.85 -3.31
C SER A 189 -17.31 -18.08 -2.83
N LYS A 190 -17.41 -18.41 -1.54
CA LYS A 190 -16.71 -19.55 -0.95
C LYS A 190 -17.24 -20.87 -1.52
N VAL A 191 -18.55 -21.01 -1.62
CA VAL A 191 -19.19 -22.19 -2.21
C VAL A 191 -18.81 -22.34 -3.69
N ILE A 192 -18.77 -21.22 -4.43
CA ILE A 192 -18.33 -21.21 -5.83
C ILE A 192 -16.85 -21.56 -5.95
N GLU A 193 -16.00 -21.03 -5.06
CA GLU A 193 -14.57 -21.29 -5.03
C GLU A 193 -14.28 -22.78 -4.82
N ASP A 194 -14.93 -23.40 -3.84
CA ASP A 194 -14.75 -24.82 -3.54
C ASP A 194 -15.08 -25.69 -4.77
N ARG A 195 -16.17 -25.36 -5.49
CA ARG A 195 -16.60 -26.08 -6.71
C ARG A 195 -15.71 -25.82 -7.93
N MET A 196 -15.15 -24.61 -8.03
CA MET A 196 -14.37 -24.17 -9.20
C MET A 196 -12.87 -24.38 -9.03
N SER A 197 -12.39 -24.74 -7.85
CA SER A 197 -10.96 -24.79 -7.50
C SER A 197 -10.13 -25.60 -8.50
N ASP A 198 -10.52 -26.85 -8.77
CA ASP A 198 -9.86 -27.73 -9.74
C ASP A 198 -9.87 -27.15 -11.16
N PHE A 199 -11.01 -26.56 -11.55
CA PHE A 199 -11.14 -25.93 -12.86
C PHE A 199 -10.23 -24.70 -12.98
N PHE A 200 -10.14 -23.87 -11.95
CA PHE A 200 -9.22 -22.73 -11.94
C PHE A 200 -7.76 -23.16 -11.99
N ILE A 201 -7.39 -24.23 -11.30
CA ILE A 201 -6.03 -24.81 -11.39
C ILE A 201 -5.75 -25.28 -12.81
N GLN A 202 -6.69 -25.95 -13.47
CA GLN A 202 -6.55 -26.34 -14.87
C GLN A 202 -6.43 -25.11 -15.78
N MET A 203 -7.29 -24.12 -15.62
CA MET A 203 -7.27 -22.89 -16.43
C MET A 203 -5.98 -22.08 -16.27
N ASN A 204 -5.41 -22.02 -15.05
CA ASN A 204 -4.15 -21.31 -14.81
C ASN A 204 -2.94 -21.94 -15.52
N LYS A 205 -3.03 -23.20 -15.98
CA LYS A 205 -1.98 -23.85 -16.79
C LYS A 205 -1.99 -23.38 -18.24
N TYR A 206 -3.13 -22.90 -18.72
CA TYR A 206 -3.24 -22.32 -20.05
C TYR A 206 -2.82 -20.85 -19.94
N ASP A 207 -1.70 -20.51 -20.57
CA ASP A 207 -1.01 -19.23 -20.40
C ASP A 207 -1.95 -18.03 -20.62
N TYR A 208 -1.71 -16.97 -19.83
CA TYR A 208 -2.55 -15.77 -19.75
C TYR A 208 -2.66 -15.02 -21.08
N GLU A 209 -1.76 -15.28 -22.04
CA GLU A 209 -1.61 -14.48 -23.25
C GLU A 209 -2.66 -14.77 -24.33
N ASP A 210 -3.40 -15.87 -24.23
CA ASP A 210 -4.48 -16.18 -25.17
C ASP A 210 -5.73 -16.81 -24.51
N GLU A 211 -6.03 -16.42 -23.26
CA GLU A 211 -7.15 -16.95 -22.45
C GLU A 211 -8.47 -17.03 -23.23
N ASN A 212 -8.72 -16.09 -24.15
CA ASN A 212 -9.96 -16.04 -24.91
C ASN A 212 -9.94 -16.86 -26.20
N GLN A 213 -8.80 -17.08 -26.86
CA GLN A 213 -8.76 -17.99 -28.03
C GLN A 213 -8.69 -19.46 -27.59
N LEU A 214 -7.98 -19.75 -26.50
CA LEU A 214 -7.80 -21.11 -25.98
C LEU A 214 -9.10 -21.72 -25.43
N PHE A 215 -9.96 -20.94 -24.78
CA PHE A 215 -11.20 -21.49 -24.21
C PHE A 215 -12.14 -22.09 -25.28
N PHE A 216 -12.15 -21.52 -26.48
CA PHE A 216 -13.04 -21.97 -27.55
C PHE A 216 -12.53 -23.16 -28.34
N THR A 217 -11.24 -23.48 -28.30
CA THR A 217 -10.65 -24.56 -29.10
C THR A 217 -10.72 -25.93 -28.41
N HIS A 218 -10.80 -25.99 -27.07
CA HIS A 218 -10.75 -27.25 -26.32
C HIS A 218 -12.13 -27.72 -25.85
N LYS A 219 -12.71 -28.71 -26.56
CA LYS A 219 -14.02 -29.31 -26.24
C LYS A 219 -14.13 -29.85 -24.81
N ASP A 220 -13.06 -30.41 -24.26
CA ASP A 220 -13.06 -30.96 -22.89
C ASP A 220 -13.23 -29.86 -21.85
N MET A 221 -12.63 -28.68 -22.06
CA MET A 221 -12.82 -27.52 -21.17
C MET A 221 -14.26 -27.03 -21.21
N GLN A 222 -14.88 -27.01 -22.40
CA GLN A 222 -16.30 -26.64 -22.54
C GLN A 222 -17.22 -27.64 -21.81
N LYS A 223 -16.93 -28.94 -21.91
CA LYS A 223 -17.70 -30.00 -21.24
C LYS A 223 -17.55 -29.89 -19.72
N ASN A 224 -16.32 -29.67 -19.23
CA ASN A 224 -16.05 -29.49 -17.80
C ASN A 224 -16.74 -28.24 -17.26
N LEU A 225 -16.64 -27.11 -17.96
CA LEU A 225 -17.34 -25.89 -17.54
C LEU A 225 -18.86 -26.07 -17.55
N GLN A 226 -19.42 -26.70 -18.59
CA GLN A 226 -20.86 -26.98 -18.64
C GLN A 226 -21.32 -27.82 -17.44
N LYS A 227 -20.55 -28.87 -17.09
CA LYS A 227 -20.81 -29.68 -15.91
C LYS A 227 -20.82 -28.82 -14.64
N ILE A 228 -19.78 -28.02 -14.42
CA ILE A 228 -19.68 -27.18 -13.23
C ILE A 228 -20.81 -26.13 -13.16
N LEU A 229 -21.16 -25.51 -14.29
CA LEU A 229 -22.27 -24.56 -14.36
C LEU A 229 -23.61 -25.23 -14.05
N SER A 230 -23.81 -26.48 -14.49
CA SER A 230 -25.03 -27.24 -14.17
C SER A 230 -25.10 -27.62 -12.70
N GLU A 231 -23.98 -28.06 -12.11
CA GLU A 231 -23.86 -28.43 -10.70
C GLU A 231 -23.96 -27.22 -9.77
N SER A 232 -23.63 -26.02 -10.26
CA SER A 232 -23.68 -24.75 -9.52
C SER A 232 -24.93 -23.93 -9.81
N SER A 233 -25.93 -24.50 -10.49
CA SER A 233 -27.12 -23.77 -10.95
C SER A 233 -27.93 -23.12 -9.80
N LYS A 234 -27.96 -23.77 -8.63
CA LYS A 234 -28.61 -23.23 -7.42
C LYS A 234 -27.86 -22.03 -6.86
N GLU A 235 -26.54 -22.12 -6.77
CA GLU A 235 -25.67 -21.04 -6.28
C GLU A 235 -25.68 -19.85 -7.25
N LEU A 236 -25.74 -20.11 -8.55
CA LEU A 236 -25.86 -19.08 -9.59
C LEU A 236 -27.20 -18.33 -9.52
N SER A 237 -28.30 -19.02 -9.24
CA SER A 237 -29.60 -18.36 -9.06
C SER A 237 -29.64 -17.54 -7.76
N MET A 238 -29.04 -18.05 -6.68
CA MET A 238 -28.85 -17.28 -5.44
C MET A 238 -27.97 -16.05 -5.66
N LEU A 239 -26.88 -16.17 -6.44
CA LEU A 239 -26.02 -15.04 -6.79
C LEU A 239 -26.79 -14.01 -7.61
N GLN A 240 -27.58 -14.43 -8.59
CA GLN A 240 -28.41 -13.52 -9.38
C GLN A 240 -29.43 -12.79 -8.51
N HIS A 241 -30.07 -13.49 -7.57
CA HIS A 241 -30.96 -12.87 -6.59
C HIS A 241 -30.22 -11.88 -5.69
N ALA A 242 -29.03 -12.22 -5.19
CA ALA A 242 -28.21 -11.31 -4.39
C ALA A 242 -27.83 -10.04 -5.19
N LEU A 243 -27.49 -10.18 -6.47
CA LEU A 243 -27.18 -9.07 -7.37
C LEU A 243 -28.41 -8.26 -7.82
N SER A 244 -29.63 -8.70 -7.49
CA SER A 244 -30.85 -7.92 -7.73
C SER A 244 -31.18 -6.94 -6.61
N TYR A 245 -30.47 -7.02 -5.47
CA TYR A 245 -30.68 -6.08 -4.37
C TYR A 245 -30.31 -4.63 -4.78
N PRO A 246 -31.03 -3.61 -4.29
CA PRO A 246 -30.73 -2.21 -4.60
C PRO A 246 -29.33 -1.78 -4.18
N GLN A 247 -28.83 -2.33 -3.07
CA GLN A 247 -27.47 -2.10 -2.58
C GLN A 247 -26.64 -3.37 -2.67
N LEU A 248 -25.36 -3.20 -2.99
CA LEU A 248 -24.35 -4.27 -3.01
C LEU A 248 -23.08 -3.80 -2.28
N ILE A 249 -23.28 -3.22 -1.09
CA ILE A 249 -22.20 -2.66 -0.27
C ILE A 249 -21.69 -3.77 0.66
N ILE A 250 -20.38 -3.97 0.72
CA ILE A 250 -19.79 -4.92 1.67
C ILE A 250 -19.63 -4.21 3.00
N PRO A 251 -20.25 -4.66 4.10
CA PRO A 251 -20.17 -3.99 5.40
C PRO A 251 -18.79 -4.19 6.03
N LEU A 252 -17.82 -3.39 5.60
CA LEU A 252 -16.46 -3.34 6.15
C LEU A 252 -16.45 -2.50 7.43
N GLU A 253 -16.08 -3.14 8.53
CA GLU A 253 -15.80 -2.47 9.79
C GLU A 253 -14.30 -2.15 9.87
N PHE A 254 -13.95 -0.88 9.73
CA PHE A 254 -12.57 -0.41 9.83
C PHE A 254 -12.13 -0.45 11.29
N GLN A 255 -11.12 -1.26 11.59
CA GLN A 255 -10.53 -1.41 12.92
C GLN A 255 -9.11 -0.84 12.93
N GLU A 256 -8.65 -0.34 14.08
CA GLU A 256 -7.25 0.05 14.27
C GLU A 256 -6.42 -1.19 14.69
N PRO A 257 -5.23 -1.43 14.13
CA PRO A 257 -4.61 -0.69 13.04
C PRO A 257 -5.23 -1.01 11.66
N VAL A 258 -5.44 0.02 10.83
CA VAL A 258 -6.13 -0.12 9.53
C VAL A 258 -5.32 -0.94 8.53
N TYR A 259 -3.99 -0.87 8.59
CA TYR A 259 -3.09 -1.57 7.67
C TYR A 259 -3.09 -3.10 7.85
N SER A 260 -3.53 -3.61 9.01
CA SER A 260 -3.66 -5.04 9.27
C SER A 260 -5.08 -5.57 9.06
N MET A 261 -6.00 -4.71 8.59
CA MET A 261 -7.38 -5.11 8.38
C MET A 261 -7.46 -6.19 7.28
N PRO A 262 -8.04 -7.37 7.55
CA PRO A 262 -8.23 -8.38 6.52
C PRO A 262 -9.27 -7.91 5.50
N LEU A 263 -9.01 -8.14 4.21
CA LEU A 263 -9.91 -7.79 3.10
C LEU A 263 -10.34 -9.06 2.34
N PRO A 264 -11.00 -10.03 3.00
CA PRO A 264 -11.33 -11.33 2.39
C PRO A 264 -12.33 -11.20 1.24
N HIS A 265 -13.09 -10.11 1.18
CA HIS A 265 -14.03 -9.87 0.10
C HIS A 265 -13.34 -9.65 -1.26
N ILE A 266 -12.08 -9.22 -1.28
CA ILE A 266 -11.35 -8.98 -2.52
C ILE A 266 -11.12 -10.29 -3.29
N SER A 267 -10.66 -11.34 -2.62
CA SER A 267 -10.49 -12.65 -3.23
C SER A 267 -11.84 -13.25 -3.62
N ALA A 268 -12.84 -13.13 -2.75
CA ALA A 268 -14.22 -13.56 -2.98
C ALA A 268 -14.81 -13.00 -4.28
N LEU A 269 -14.80 -11.68 -4.45
CA LEU A 269 -15.37 -11.01 -5.64
C LEU A 269 -14.55 -11.30 -6.90
N SER A 270 -13.23 -11.45 -6.77
CA SER A 270 -12.37 -11.92 -7.87
C SER A 270 -12.75 -13.33 -8.33
N THR A 271 -13.03 -14.24 -7.40
CA THR A 271 -13.48 -15.61 -7.71
C THR A 271 -14.82 -15.63 -8.44
N ILE A 272 -15.81 -14.88 -7.95
CA ILE A 272 -17.12 -14.75 -8.62
C ILE A 272 -16.94 -14.18 -10.03
N THR A 273 -16.15 -13.13 -10.18
CA THR A 273 -15.87 -12.51 -11.48
C THR A 273 -15.26 -13.52 -12.46
N LYS A 274 -14.27 -14.31 -12.02
CA LYS A 274 -13.64 -15.34 -12.87
C LYS A 274 -14.68 -16.34 -13.36
N MET A 275 -15.51 -16.86 -12.48
CA MET A 275 -16.58 -17.79 -12.84
C MET A 275 -17.56 -17.16 -13.84
N LEU A 276 -18.05 -15.94 -13.56
CA LEU A 276 -18.97 -15.23 -14.46
C LEU A 276 -18.33 -14.92 -15.83
N LYS A 277 -17.03 -14.61 -15.88
CA LYS A 277 -16.28 -14.43 -17.14
C LYS A 277 -16.30 -15.71 -17.99
N TYR A 278 -16.03 -16.87 -17.38
CA TYR A 278 -16.09 -18.14 -18.09
C TYR A 278 -17.52 -18.48 -18.56
N LYS A 279 -18.51 -18.21 -17.72
CA LYS A 279 -19.93 -18.34 -18.07
C LYS A 279 -20.29 -17.46 -19.28
N PHE A 280 -19.89 -16.18 -19.28
CA PHE A 280 -20.10 -15.26 -20.39
C PHE A 280 -19.50 -15.80 -21.69
N SER A 281 -18.22 -16.21 -21.66
CA SER A 281 -17.56 -16.78 -22.84
C SER A 281 -18.30 -18.02 -23.35
N TYR A 282 -18.71 -18.93 -22.45
CA TYR A 282 -19.48 -20.13 -22.82
C TYR A 282 -20.82 -19.79 -23.48
N GLU A 283 -21.57 -18.85 -22.91
CA GLU A 283 -22.89 -18.43 -23.43
C GLU A 283 -22.76 -17.79 -24.81
N ILE A 284 -21.74 -16.97 -25.05
CA ILE A 284 -21.45 -16.40 -26.38
C ILE A 284 -21.20 -17.51 -27.40
N HIS A 285 -20.34 -18.47 -27.07
CA HIS A 285 -20.04 -19.58 -27.98
C HIS A 285 -21.26 -20.48 -28.26
N LYS A 286 -22.16 -20.63 -27.28
CA LYS A 286 -23.43 -21.35 -27.45
C LYS A 286 -24.53 -20.52 -28.11
N LYS A 287 -24.23 -19.28 -28.56
CA LYS A 287 -25.21 -18.31 -29.08
C LYS A 287 -26.38 -18.06 -28.11
N GLN A 288 -26.15 -18.21 -26.81
CA GLN A 288 -27.10 -17.91 -25.73
C GLN A 288 -27.06 -16.42 -25.39
N ARG A 289 -27.32 -15.58 -26.38
CA ARG A 289 -27.09 -14.11 -26.35
C ARG A 289 -27.70 -13.42 -25.14
N GLN A 290 -28.97 -13.68 -24.83
CA GLN A 290 -29.64 -13.04 -23.71
C GLN A 290 -29.01 -13.41 -22.35
N GLN A 291 -28.56 -14.66 -22.20
CA GLN A 291 -27.89 -15.10 -20.98
C GLN A 291 -26.51 -14.46 -20.86
N ALA A 292 -25.76 -14.37 -21.96
CA ALA A 292 -24.47 -13.67 -22.00
C ALA A 292 -24.60 -12.19 -21.60
N ILE A 293 -25.64 -11.51 -22.09
CA ILE A 293 -25.93 -10.12 -21.74
C ILE A 293 -26.21 -9.96 -20.24
N GLU A 294 -27.02 -10.85 -19.66
CA GLU A 294 -27.31 -10.82 -18.22
C GLU A 294 -26.06 -11.17 -17.38
N THR A 295 -25.27 -12.15 -17.80
CA THR A 295 -24.00 -12.48 -17.16
C THR A 295 -23.04 -11.28 -17.19
N LEU A 296 -22.97 -10.57 -18.31
CA LEU A 296 -22.13 -9.38 -18.44
C LEU A 296 -22.57 -8.25 -17.48
N LYS A 297 -23.88 -7.99 -17.39
CA LYS A 297 -24.43 -7.04 -16.41
C LYS A 297 -24.07 -7.43 -14.98
N ASN A 298 -24.14 -8.73 -14.66
CA ASN A 298 -23.77 -9.23 -13.35
C ASN A 298 -22.29 -9.02 -13.03
N ILE A 299 -21.38 -9.20 -13.99
CA ILE A 299 -19.94 -8.93 -13.78
C ILE A 299 -19.72 -7.45 -13.45
N PHE A 300 -20.35 -6.54 -14.20
CA PHE A 300 -20.21 -5.11 -13.93
C PHE A 300 -20.84 -4.69 -12.60
N LYS A 301 -21.97 -5.30 -12.19
CA LYS A 301 -22.53 -5.11 -10.84
C LYS A 301 -21.56 -5.54 -9.74
N VAL A 302 -20.91 -6.70 -9.91
CA VAL A 302 -19.88 -7.17 -8.96
C VAL A 302 -18.71 -6.19 -8.89
N SER A 303 -18.29 -5.63 -10.02
CA SER A 303 -17.25 -4.60 -10.05
C SER A 303 -17.67 -3.32 -9.34
N ASP A 304 -18.94 -2.89 -9.52
CA ASP A 304 -19.51 -1.70 -8.88
C ASP A 304 -19.61 -1.81 -7.36
N MET A 305 -19.55 -3.02 -6.78
CA MET A 305 -19.49 -3.21 -5.33
C MET A 305 -18.28 -2.49 -4.72
N PHE A 306 -17.17 -2.41 -5.44
CA PHE A 306 -15.97 -1.70 -5.01
C PHE A 306 -16.04 -0.19 -5.22
N LYS A 307 -17.03 0.34 -5.96
CA LYS A 307 -17.06 1.76 -6.35
C LYS A 307 -17.02 2.71 -5.16
N PHE A 308 -17.65 2.32 -4.05
CA PHE A 308 -17.76 3.13 -2.85
C PHE A 308 -16.76 2.75 -1.76
N GLU A 309 -16.02 1.64 -1.93
CA GLU A 309 -15.03 1.22 -0.94
C GLU A 309 -13.84 2.18 -0.93
N PRO A 310 -13.50 2.78 0.22
CA PRO A 310 -12.49 3.84 0.29
C PRO A 310 -11.05 3.31 0.28
N ILE A 311 -10.79 2.08 -0.15
CA ILE A 311 -9.47 1.42 -0.05
C ILE A 311 -8.83 1.30 -1.43
N LEU A 312 -7.53 1.63 -1.55
CA LEU A 312 -6.79 1.61 -2.81
C LEU A 312 -6.86 0.26 -3.50
N ILE A 313 -6.60 -0.83 -2.76
CA ILE A 313 -6.54 -2.17 -3.32
C ILE A 313 -7.90 -2.60 -3.91
N SER A 314 -9.00 -2.19 -3.30
CA SER A 314 -10.36 -2.41 -3.81
C SER A 314 -10.58 -1.73 -5.16
N GLN A 315 -10.12 -0.49 -5.33
CA GLN A 315 -10.20 0.22 -6.61
C GLN A 315 -9.30 -0.42 -7.68
N LEU A 316 -8.10 -0.88 -7.32
CA LEU A 316 -7.22 -1.59 -8.25
C LEU A 316 -7.85 -2.90 -8.75
N VAL A 317 -8.51 -3.64 -7.86
CA VAL A 317 -9.23 -4.87 -8.19
C VAL A 317 -10.44 -4.57 -9.08
N ARG A 318 -11.19 -3.51 -8.78
CA ARG A 318 -12.27 -3.01 -9.65
C ARG A 318 -11.78 -2.80 -11.08
N TYR A 319 -10.71 -2.03 -11.27
CA TYR A 319 -10.15 -1.78 -12.61
C TYR A 319 -9.68 -3.05 -13.30
N ALA A 320 -9.09 -3.99 -12.56
CA ALA A 320 -8.68 -5.28 -13.11
C ALA A 320 -9.89 -6.10 -13.60
N ILE A 321 -11.00 -6.10 -12.84
CA ILE A 321 -12.25 -6.75 -13.21
C ILE A 321 -12.84 -6.08 -14.47
N GLU A 322 -13.06 -4.76 -14.44
CA GLU A 322 -13.64 -4.03 -15.57
C GLU A 322 -12.81 -4.22 -16.84
N LYS A 323 -11.49 -4.04 -16.76
CA LYS A 323 -10.58 -4.20 -17.90
C LYS A 323 -10.67 -5.60 -18.51
N ARG A 324 -10.64 -6.65 -17.70
CA ARG A 324 -10.74 -8.04 -18.19
C ARG A 324 -12.09 -8.32 -18.84
N THR A 325 -13.17 -7.80 -18.26
CA THR A 325 -14.52 -7.92 -18.79
C THR A 325 -14.66 -7.22 -20.13
N LEU A 326 -14.18 -5.98 -20.24
CA LEU A 326 -14.17 -5.21 -21.47
C LEU A 326 -13.35 -5.90 -22.56
N MET A 327 -12.18 -6.44 -22.22
CA MET A 327 -11.39 -7.26 -23.16
C MET A 327 -12.19 -8.49 -23.61
N ALA A 328 -12.86 -9.21 -22.72
CA ALA A 328 -13.70 -10.36 -23.08
C ALA A 328 -14.83 -9.98 -24.06
N ILE A 329 -15.47 -8.81 -23.89
CA ILE A 329 -16.43 -8.27 -24.88
C ILE A 329 -15.74 -8.06 -26.23
N GLY A 330 -14.55 -7.42 -26.22
CA GLY A 330 -13.77 -7.19 -27.43
C GLY A 330 -13.44 -8.48 -28.19
N HIS A 331 -13.17 -9.58 -27.48
CA HIS A 331 -13.00 -10.90 -28.09
C HIS A 331 -14.32 -11.48 -28.61
N ALA A 332 -15.40 -11.37 -27.84
CA ALA A 332 -16.75 -11.83 -28.22
C ALA A 332 -17.25 -11.18 -29.53
N LEU A 333 -16.81 -9.95 -29.84
CA LEU A 333 -17.12 -9.28 -31.11
C LEU A 333 -16.73 -10.07 -32.36
N ASN A 334 -15.70 -10.92 -32.28
CA ASN A 334 -15.26 -11.74 -33.40
C ASN A 334 -16.16 -12.98 -33.63
N TYR A 335 -17.07 -13.27 -32.70
CA TYR A 335 -17.98 -14.40 -32.75
C TYR A 335 -19.45 -13.99 -32.83
N GLU A 336 -19.76 -12.74 -32.49
CA GLU A 336 -21.12 -12.22 -32.50
C GLU A 336 -21.48 -11.62 -33.87
N ASP A 337 -22.63 -12.07 -34.38
CA ASP A 337 -23.21 -11.72 -35.68
C ASP A 337 -24.58 -11.02 -35.55
N ASP A 338 -25.14 -10.92 -34.35
CA ASP A 338 -26.44 -10.29 -34.11
C ASP A 338 -26.33 -8.80 -33.74
N ALA A 339 -26.88 -7.95 -34.59
CA ALA A 339 -26.87 -6.49 -34.40
C ALA A 339 -27.59 -6.04 -33.11
N GLN A 340 -28.62 -6.75 -32.66
CA GLN A 340 -29.34 -6.40 -31.43
C GLN A 340 -28.48 -6.65 -30.19
N THR A 341 -27.77 -7.77 -30.15
CA THR A 341 -26.82 -8.11 -29.07
C THR A 341 -25.67 -7.11 -29.01
N ILE A 342 -25.11 -6.74 -30.16
CA ILE A 342 -24.09 -5.67 -30.25
C ILE A 342 -24.63 -4.34 -29.70
N GLN A 343 -25.86 -3.96 -30.03
CA GLN A 343 -26.48 -2.76 -29.48
C GLN A 343 -26.62 -2.83 -27.95
N GLN A 344 -26.98 -3.98 -27.39
CA GLN A 344 -27.08 -4.14 -25.94
C GLN A 344 -25.70 -4.09 -25.26
N PHE A 345 -24.65 -4.61 -25.88
CA PHE A 345 -23.28 -4.43 -25.41
C PHE A 345 -22.85 -2.96 -25.41
N ILE A 346 -23.25 -2.19 -26.43
CA ILE A 346 -23.01 -0.73 -26.48
C ILE A 346 -23.62 -0.06 -25.25
N GLU A 347 -24.89 -0.34 -24.95
CA GLU A 347 -25.57 0.27 -23.78
C GLU A 347 -24.91 -0.12 -22.45
N ILE A 348 -24.39 -1.36 -22.33
CA ILE A 348 -23.69 -1.81 -21.12
C ILE A 348 -22.31 -1.14 -20.98
N VAL A 349 -21.57 -0.98 -22.08
CA VAL A 349 -20.21 -0.42 -22.07
C VAL A 349 -20.21 1.10 -21.97
N LYS A 350 -21.24 1.77 -22.49
CA LYS A 350 -21.33 3.23 -22.56
C LYS A 350 -21.06 3.94 -21.22
N PRO A 351 -21.67 3.57 -20.07
CA PRO A 351 -21.37 4.19 -18.78
C PRO A 351 -19.91 4.03 -18.33
N ARG A 352 -19.16 3.05 -18.86
CA ARG A 352 -17.74 2.81 -18.55
C ARG A 352 -16.80 3.69 -19.38
N CYS A 353 -17.32 4.41 -20.37
CA CYS A 353 -16.54 5.35 -21.19
C CYS A 353 -16.43 6.74 -20.55
N GLU A 354 -17.09 6.94 -19.41
CA GLU A 354 -17.05 8.15 -18.61
C GLU A 354 -16.17 7.92 -17.37
N HIS A 355 -15.43 8.95 -16.99
CA HIS A 355 -14.58 8.92 -15.80
C HIS A 355 -15.45 8.77 -14.54
N SER A 356 -15.26 7.68 -13.82
CA SER A 356 -15.87 7.46 -12.50
C SER A 356 -14.81 7.71 -11.45
N PRO A 357 -14.90 8.79 -10.66
CA PRO A 357 -13.96 9.03 -9.57
C PRO A 357 -13.82 7.79 -8.68
N SER A 358 -12.58 7.44 -8.40
CA SER A 358 -12.21 6.35 -7.50
C SER A 358 -12.37 6.82 -6.07
N ASN A 359 -12.92 5.98 -5.19
CA ASN A 359 -12.88 6.27 -3.77
C ASN A 359 -11.66 5.57 -3.15
N PHE A 360 -10.58 6.30 -2.88
CA PHE A 360 -9.43 5.78 -2.12
C PHE A 360 -9.08 6.71 -0.96
N GLU A 361 -10.07 7.42 -0.42
CA GLU A 361 -9.90 8.33 0.71
C GLU A 361 -9.52 7.60 2.02
N GLY A 362 -9.77 6.30 2.12
CA GLY A 362 -9.35 5.45 3.24
C GLY A 362 -7.83 5.26 3.31
N GLU A 363 -7.09 5.61 2.26
CA GLU A 363 -5.62 5.70 2.32
C GLU A 363 -5.14 6.91 3.13
N LEU A 364 -5.94 7.98 3.19
CA LEU A 364 -5.70 9.06 4.16
C LEU A 364 -5.85 8.53 5.58
N LEU A 365 -6.89 7.71 5.83
CA LEU A 365 -7.10 7.06 7.12
C LEU A 365 -5.94 6.11 7.47
N LEU A 366 -5.43 5.33 6.50
CA LEU A 366 -4.29 4.45 6.69
C LEU A 366 -3.08 5.22 7.26
N LEU A 367 -2.67 6.30 6.59
CA LEU A 367 -1.57 7.15 7.07
C LEU A 367 -1.89 7.89 8.37
N CYS A 368 -3.14 8.33 8.57
CA CYS A 368 -3.56 8.92 9.84
C CYS A 368 -3.46 7.92 11.00
N SER A 369 -3.79 6.65 10.77
CA SER A 369 -3.75 5.60 11.79
C SER A 369 -2.32 5.30 12.24
N ILE A 370 -1.36 5.29 11.31
CA ILE A 370 0.08 5.18 11.61
C ILE A 370 0.50 6.33 12.54
N PHE A 371 -0.02 7.53 12.31
CA PHE A 371 0.27 8.68 13.18
C PHE A 371 -0.37 8.56 14.57
N SER A 372 -1.64 8.17 14.67
CA SER A 372 -2.33 8.03 15.95
C SER A 372 -1.62 7.08 16.91
N VAL A 373 -1.01 6.01 16.37
CA VAL A 373 -0.14 5.09 17.12
C VAL A 373 1.07 5.84 17.69
N THR A 374 1.74 6.68 16.87
CA THR A 374 2.91 7.46 17.30
C THR A 374 2.62 8.54 18.35
N GLU A 375 1.38 9.00 18.49
CA GLU A 375 0.99 9.96 19.54
C GLU A 375 0.61 9.28 20.86
N LYS A 376 -0.09 8.15 20.81
CA LYS A 376 -0.65 7.48 22.00
C LYS A 376 0.38 6.64 22.76
N GLU A 377 1.41 6.14 22.10
CA GLU A 377 2.38 5.25 22.73
C GLU A 377 3.44 6.04 23.52
N THR A 378 3.33 5.96 24.85
CA THR A 378 4.50 6.05 25.72
C THR A 378 5.48 4.96 25.32
N ILE A 379 6.68 5.39 24.94
CA ILE A 379 7.93 4.78 24.43
C ILE A 379 8.25 3.29 24.78
N PHE A 380 7.50 2.59 25.63
CA PHE A 380 7.86 1.26 26.13
C PHE A 380 6.80 0.14 25.97
N ASP A 381 5.59 0.40 25.46
CA ASP A 381 4.56 -0.66 25.24
C ASP A 381 4.49 -1.12 23.76
N PHE A 382 5.64 -1.48 23.18
CA PHE A 382 5.70 -2.05 21.82
C PHE A 382 5.50 -3.58 21.81
N GLU A 383 4.57 -4.10 22.62
CA GLU A 383 4.42 -5.55 22.77
C GLU A 383 3.80 -6.25 21.54
N ASP A 384 3.21 -5.53 20.56
CA ASP A 384 2.54 -6.20 19.45
C ASP A 384 2.48 -5.46 18.10
N THR A 385 3.32 -4.44 17.85
CA THR A 385 3.32 -3.71 16.56
C THR A 385 4.04 -4.46 15.43
N SER A 386 3.93 -5.79 15.38
CA SER A 386 4.58 -6.67 14.39
C SER A 386 4.21 -6.37 12.92
N ALA A 387 3.10 -5.70 12.68
CA ALA A 387 2.57 -5.53 11.34
C ALA A 387 3.19 -4.35 10.54
N LEU A 388 3.92 -3.44 11.21
CA LEU A 388 4.79 -2.43 10.57
C LEU A 388 6.16 -2.47 11.24
N ASP A 389 6.74 -3.68 11.31
CA ASP A 389 8.10 -3.91 11.79
C ASP A 389 9.11 -3.35 10.76
N ILE A 390 9.06 -2.04 10.54
CA ILE A 390 10.04 -1.27 9.81
C ILE A 390 11.02 -0.80 10.89
N PRO A 391 12.07 -1.59 11.20
CA PRO A 391 12.97 -1.31 12.33
C PRO A 391 13.53 0.11 12.28
N PHE A 392 13.64 0.71 11.09
CA PHE A 392 14.12 2.07 10.91
C PHE A 392 13.18 3.18 11.41
N VAL A 393 11.85 2.97 11.40
CA VAL A 393 10.88 4.02 11.78
C VAL A 393 11.04 4.41 13.25
N ASN A 394 11.33 3.43 14.11
CA ASN A 394 11.55 3.66 15.54
C ASN A 394 12.83 4.45 15.83
N PHE A 395 13.80 4.48 14.89
CA PHE A 395 15.03 5.27 15.03
C PHE A 395 14.90 6.70 14.49
N LEU A 396 13.79 7.03 13.81
CA LEU A 396 13.60 8.36 13.25
C LEU A 396 13.17 9.37 14.33
N PRO A 397 13.74 10.59 14.34
CA PRO A 397 13.23 11.65 15.21
C PRO A 397 11.74 11.88 14.99
N ARG A 398 10.94 11.96 16.06
CA ARG A 398 9.48 12.20 16.00
C ARG A 398 9.11 13.38 15.10
N GLY A 399 9.87 14.46 15.16
CA GLY A 399 9.65 15.64 14.30
C GLY A 399 9.83 15.35 12.82
N PHE A 400 10.84 14.55 12.46
CA PHE A 400 11.04 14.10 11.10
C PHE A 400 9.92 13.16 10.65
N LEU A 401 9.52 12.20 11.50
CA LEU A 401 8.42 11.28 11.21
C LEU A 401 7.11 12.02 10.92
N LYS A 402 6.78 13.05 11.72
CA LYS A 402 5.62 13.92 11.49
C LYS A 402 5.69 14.65 10.15
N GLN A 403 6.87 15.14 9.75
CA GLN A 403 7.05 15.79 8.45
C GLN A 403 6.89 14.80 7.29
N ASP A 404 7.43 13.58 7.43
CA ASP A 404 7.27 12.51 6.45
C ASP A 404 5.79 12.17 6.29
N ILE A 405 5.07 11.88 7.38
CA ILE A 405 3.63 11.60 7.33
C ILE A 405 2.84 12.78 6.74
N ALA A 406 3.15 14.01 7.14
CA ALA A 406 2.49 15.20 6.58
C ALA A 406 2.70 15.31 5.06
N TYR A 407 3.90 15.01 4.57
CA TYR A 407 4.21 14.97 3.15
C TYR A 407 3.43 13.86 2.44
N GLY A 408 3.42 12.64 2.99
CA GLY A 408 2.66 11.50 2.46
C GLY A 408 1.16 11.80 2.35
N LEU A 409 0.55 12.33 3.42
CA LEU A 409 -0.84 12.76 3.45
C LEU A 409 -1.13 13.83 2.40
N LYS A 410 -0.23 14.80 2.21
CA LYS A 410 -0.37 15.83 1.18
C LYS A 410 -0.32 15.23 -0.23
N CYS A 411 0.54 14.26 -0.48
CA CYS A 411 0.61 13.54 -1.75
C CYS A 411 -0.68 12.75 -2.03
N ILE A 412 -1.21 12.02 -1.04
CA ILE A 412 -2.50 11.31 -1.19
C ILE A 412 -3.63 12.30 -1.43
N LEU A 413 -3.72 13.35 -0.62
CA LEU A 413 -4.77 14.38 -0.75
C LEU A 413 -4.75 15.03 -2.13
N ASN A 414 -3.56 15.33 -2.67
CA ASN A 414 -3.40 15.84 -4.02
C ASN A 414 -3.95 14.85 -5.05
N ASN A 415 -3.60 13.56 -4.95
CA ASN A 415 -4.07 12.51 -5.87
C ASN A 415 -5.59 12.30 -5.78
N VAL A 416 -6.18 12.27 -4.58
CA VAL A 416 -7.64 12.21 -4.38
C VAL A 416 -8.31 13.43 -5.02
N SER A 417 -7.74 14.62 -4.81
CA SER A 417 -8.29 15.86 -5.38
C SER A 417 -8.22 15.89 -6.91
N LEU A 418 -7.13 15.39 -7.50
CA LEU A 418 -6.96 15.26 -8.95
C LEU A 418 -8.00 14.29 -9.52
N ASN A 419 -8.22 13.16 -8.85
CA ASN A 419 -9.18 12.17 -9.28
C ASN A 419 -10.63 12.72 -9.26
N LYS A 420 -11.00 13.48 -8.22
CA LYS A 420 -12.30 14.17 -8.13
C LYS A 420 -12.49 15.28 -9.17
N LYS A 421 -11.42 15.95 -9.60
CA LYS A 421 -11.47 16.95 -10.68
C LYS A 421 -11.68 16.33 -12.07
N GLY A 422 -11.57 15.00 -12.18
CA GLY A 422 -11.89 14.23 -13.38
C GLY A 422 -10.73 14.03 -14.36
N GLU A 423 -11.01 13.28 -15.42
CA GLU A 423 -10.05 12.83 -16.44
C GLU A 423 -9.10 13.93 -16.92
N LYS A 424 -9.61 15.12 -17.25
CA LYS A 424 -8.78 16.22 -17.77
C LYS A 424 -7.70 16.65 -16.77
N ALA A 425 -8.03 16.71 -15.48
CA ALA A 425 -7.07 17.10 -14.44
C ALA A 425 -6.01 16.01 -14.25
N ILE A 426 -6.42 14.73 -14.24
CA ILE A 426 -5.50 13.60 -14.19
C ILE A 426 -4.56 13.64 -15.40
N ARG A 427 -5.10 13.83 -16.61
CA ARG A 427 -4.30 13.92 -17.84
C ARG A 427 -3.26 15.04 -17.79
N LEU A 428 -3.65 16.23 -17.35
CA LEU A 428 -2.73 17.38 -17.25
C LEU A 428 -1.64 17.18 -16.18
N SER A 429 -1.84 16.24 -15.26
CA SER A 429 -0.82 15.84 -14.29
C SER A 429 0.25 14.92 -14.91
N PHE A 430 -0.04 14.25 -16.03
CA PHE A 430 0.98 13.45 -16.73
C PHE A 430 2.10 14.33 -17.29
N GLY A 431 3.33 13.83 -17.20
CA GLY A 431 4.53 14.57 -17.57
C GLY A 431 5.03 15.52 -16.47
N GLN A 432 4.19 15.87 -15.48
CA GLN A 432 4.68 16.50 -14.26
C GLN A 432 5.34 15.42 -13.42
N LYS A 433 6.67 15.35 -13.45
CA LYS A 433 7.41 14.53 -12.48
C LYS A 433 7.06 15.08 -11.11
N GLU A 434 6.27 14.33 -10.34
CA GLU A 434 6.18 14.56 -8.90
C GLU A 434 7.63 14.58 -8.41
N LYS A 435 8.06 15.71 -7.84
CA LYS A 435 9.38 15.80 -7.24
C LYS A 435 9.34 14.90 -6.01
N SER A 436 9.69 13.63 -6.19
CA SER A 436 9.80 12.69 -5.08
C SER A 436 10.87 13.24 -4.15
N ASN A 437 10.46 13.63 -2.95
CA ASN A 437 11.41 14.02 -1.94
C ASN A 437 11.99 12.75 -1.31
N ASN A 438 13.19 12.35 -1.76
CA ASN A 438 13.89 11.16 -1.26
C ASN A 438 14.24 11.27 0.24
N TRP A 439 14.04 12.43 0.86
CA TRP A 439 14.22 12.63 2.30
C TRP A 439 13.09 12.04 3.16
N TYR A 440 11.99 11.54 2.59
CA TYR A 440 10.84 11.02 3.34
C TYR A 440 10.63 9.52 3.07
N PRO A 441 11.30 8.61 3.80
CA PRO A 441 11.30 7.18 3.50
C PRO A 441 9.90 6.54 3.56
N ILE A 442 9.05 6.88 4.53
CA ILE A 442 7.72 6.27 4.66
C ILE A 442 6.84 6.70 3.50
N SER A 443 6.87 8.00 3.19
CA SER A 443 6.20 8.53 2.01
C SER A 443 6.77 7.94 0.73
N MET A 444 8.08 7.76 0.60
CA MET A 444 8.67 7.17 -0.58
C MET A 444 8.21 5.72 -0.80
N MET A 445 7.96 4.96 0.27
CA MET A 445 7.41 3.61 0.19
C MET A 445 5.95 3.59 -0.26
N THR A 446 5.15 4.58 0.12
CA THR A 446 3.69 4.59 -0.11
C THR A 446 3.28 5.41 -1.34
N THR A 447 3.94 6.54 -1.61
CA THR A 447 3.55 7.52 -2.63
C THR A 447 3.58 7.04 -4.09
N PRO A 448 4.54 6.21 -4.56
CA PRO A 448 4.58 5.78 -5.96
C PRO A 448 3.31 5.05 -6.40
N TYR A 449 2.66 4.33 -5.48
CA TYR A 449 1.44 3.58 -5.74
C TYR A 449 0.22 4.47 -6.00
N PHE A 450 0.14 5.65 -5.38
CA PHE A 450 -0.99 6.57 -5.56
C PHE A 450 -1.00 7.24 -6.93
N SER A 451 0.16 7.66 -7.46
CA SER A 451 0.20 8.14 -8.86
C SER A 451 -0.13 7.01 -9.86
N GLY A 452 0.19 5.76 -9.48
CA GLY A 452 -0.12 4.56 -10.25
C GLY A 452 -1.62 4.30 -10.41
N ILE A 453 -2.46 4.64 -9.42
CA ILE A 453 -3.91 4.35 -9.52
C ILE A 453 -4.59 5.16 -10.62
N ASN A 454 -4.25 6.45 -10.73
CA ASN A 454 -4.79 7.32 -11.77
C ASN A 454 -4.41 6.81 -13.17
N LYS A 455 -3.21 6.22 -13.32
CA LYS A 455 -2.83 5.54 -14.57
C LYS A 455 -3.66 4.28 -14.82
N LYS A 456 -3.93 3.47 -13.79
CA LYS A 456 -4.75 2.26 -13.93
C LYS A 456 -6.20 2.59 -14.29
N ASP A 457 -6.75 3.65 -13.71
CA ASP A 457 -8.07 4.18 -14.03
C ASP A 457 -8.15 4.61 -15.50
N LEU A 458 -7.25 5.49 -15.95
CA LEU A 458 -7.23 5.94 -17.35
C LEU A 458 -6.93 4.81 -18.34
N ASN A 459 -6.14 3.81 -17.96
CA ASN A 459 -5.97 2.58 -18.75
C ASN A 459 -7.29 1.79 -18.87
N CYS A 460 -8.08 1.67 -17.80
CA CYS A 460 -9.39 1.04 -17.86
C CYS A 460 -10.34 1.82 -18.79
N LEU A 461 -10.37 3.14 -18.63
CA LEU A 461 -11.16 4.05 -19.45
C LEU A 461 -10.78 3.97 -20.95
N ALA A 462 -9.48 3.85 -21.24
CA ALA A 462 -8.98 3.67 -22.61
C ALA A 462 -9.50 2.36 -23.23
N VAL A 463 -9.47 1.25 -22.48
CA VAL A 463 -10.06 -0.03 -22.93
C VAL A 463 -11.55 0.11 -23.17
N ALA A 464 -12.29 0.74 -22.26
CA ALA A 464 -13.73 0.92 -22.40
C ALA A 464 -14.08 1.67 -23.69
N ARG A 465 -13.38 2.77 -23.96
CA ARG A 465 -13.56 3.58 -25.18
C ARG A 465 -13.15 2.84 -26.46
N CYS A 466 -12.07 2.04 -26.41
CA CYS A 466 -11.69 1.17 -27.53
C CYS A 466 -12.77 0.13 -27.83
N VAL A 467 -13.30 -0.55 -26.80
CA VAL A 467 -14.38 -1.54 -26.93
C VAL A 467 -15.67 -0.91 -27.44
N PHE A 468 -16.06 0.25 -26.90
CA PHE A 468 -17.22 1.01 -27.36
C PHE A 468 -17.12 1.37 -28.84
N THR A 469 -15.95 1.83 -29.27
CA THR A 469 -15.70 2.17 -30.66
C THR A 469 -15.74 0.91 -31.55
N ALA A 470 -15.14 -0.20 -31.10
CA ALA A 470 -15.16 -1.47 -31.81
C ALA A 470 -16.58 -2.02 -31.99
N LEU A 471 -17.42 -1.92 -30.96
CA LEU A 471 -18.84 -2.30 -31.00
C LEU A 471 -19.60 -1.50 -32.06
N HIS A 472 -19.40 -0.19 -32.14
CA HIS A 472 -20.04 0.63 -33.15
C HIS A 472 -19.56 0.33 -34.58
N LEU A 473 -18.26 0.08 -34.77
CA LEU A 473 -17.74 -0.36 -36.07
C LEU A 473 -18.34 -1.71 -36.47
N ARG A 474 -18.42 -2.67 -35.55
CA ARG A 474 -19.04 -3.98 -35.78
C ARG A 474 -20.51 -3.83 -36.16
N LEU A 475 -21.25 -2.96 -35.48
CA LEU A 475 -22.64 -2.67 -35.82
C LEU A 475 -22.80 -2.04 -37.21
N GLN A 476 -21.86 -1.19 -37.64
CA GLN A 476 -21.84 -0.65 -39.01
C GLN A 476 -21.54 -1.75 -40.03
N GLN A 477 -20.56 -2.62 -39.77
CA GLN A 477 -20.24 -3.75 -40.65
C GLN A 477 -21.47 -4.62 -40.93
N LEU A 478 -22.22 -4.96 -39.87
CA LEU A 478 -23.45 -5.77 -39.97
C LEU A 478 -24.58 -5.06 -40.75
N LYS A 479 -24.55 -3.72 -40.87
CA LYS A 479 -25.61 -2.93 -41.52
C LYS A 479 -25.28 -2.50 -42.95
N SER A 480 -24.05 -2.07 -43.22
CA SER A 480 -23.69 -1.35 -44.45
C SER A 480 -22.45 -1.86 -45.17
N GLN A 481 -21.78 -2.91 -44.67
CA GLN A 481 -20.47 -3.45 -45.12
C GLN A 481 -19.29 -2.45 -45.06
N GLN A 482 -19.51 -1.18 -45.41
CA GLN A 482 -18.55 -0.10 -45.27
C GLN A 482 -18.52 0.40 -43.81
N VAL A 483 -17.29 0.63 -43.33
CA VAL A 483 -16.99 1.08 -41.98
C VAL A 483 -16.39 2.47 -42.04
N ASP A 484 -16.93 3.40 -41.25
CA ASP A 484 -16.42 4.78 -41.16
C ASP A 484 -16.08 5.12 -39.70
N PHE A 485 -14.80 5.00 -39.38
CA PHE A 485 -14.26 5.35 -38.07
C PHE A 485 -14.43 6.84 -37.74
N THR A 486 -14.24 7.71 -38.73
CA THR A 486 -14.34 9.18 -38.55
C THR A 486 -15.77 9.58 -38.21
N ALA A 487 -16.77 8.95 -38.85
CA ALA A 487 -18.17 9.19 -38.52
C ALA A 487 -18.51 8.82 -37.06
N ILE A 488 -17.98 7.71 -36.54
CA ILE A 488 -18.19 7.31 -35.14
C ILE A 488 -17.54 8.32 -34.19
N GLN A 489 -16.30 8.74 -34.49
CA GLN A 489 -15.61 9.75 -33.67
C GLN A 489 -16.35 11.08 -33.62
N LYS A 490 -16.87 11.53 -34.78
CA LYS A 490 -17.68 12.75 -34.85
C LYS A 490 -18.99 12.62 -34.09
N LYS A 491 -19.63 11.44 -34.12
CA LYS A 491 -20.90 11.18 -33.45
C LYS A 491 -20.75 11.06 -31.92
N TYR A 492 -19.65 10.49 -31.44
CA TYR A 492 -19.43 10.22 -30.02
C TYR A 492 -18.08 10.72 -29.50
N PRO A 493 -17.76 12.03 -29.63
CA PRO A 493 -16.42 12.55 -29.39
C PRO A 493 -15.88 12.22 -27.99
N LEU A 494 -16.71 12.29 -26.95
CA LEU A 494 -16.32 11.94 -25.59
C LEU A 494 -15.90 10.46 -25.45
N HIS A 495 -16.63 9.56 -26.10
CA HIS A 495 -16.45 8.10 -25.97
C HIS A 495 -15.35 7.57 -26.89
N THR A 496 -14.88 8.39 -27.83
CA THR A 496 -13.80 8.07 -28.76
C THR A 496 -12.55 8.92 -28.52
N THR A 497 -12.47 9.62 -27.39
CA THR A 497 -11.29 10.40 -26.99
C THR A 497 -10.33 9.52 -26.18
N ASP A 498 -9.07 9.47 -26.56
CA ASP A 498 -8.00 8.87 -25.79
C ASP A 498 -7.84 9.60 -24.44
N PRO A 499 -7.98 8.90 -23.29
CA PRO A 499 -7.93 9.54 -21.98
C PRO A 499 -6.55 10.11 -21.62
N PHE A 500 -5.46 9.58 -22.20
CA PHE A 500 -4.10 10.02 -21.95
C PHE A 500 -3.72 11.26 -22.76
N THR A 501 -4.17 11.37 -24.01
CA THR A 501 -3.80 12.52 -24.88
C THR A 501 -4.88 13.57 -25.01
N GLY A 502 -6.14 13.22 -24.77
CA GLY A 502 -7.29 14.08 -25.05
C GLY A 502 -7.57 14.26 -26.54
N LYS A 503 -6.89 13.49 -27.42
CA LYS A 503 -7.15 13.42 -28.87
C LYS A 503 -8.06 12.24 -29.17
N SER A 504 -8.58 12.14 -30.40
CA SER A 504 -9.33 10.95 -30.80
C SER A 504 -8.49 9.68 -30.73
N LEU A 505 -9.11 8.54 -30.41
CA LEU A 505 -8.51 7.22 -30.49
C LEU A 505 -7.93 6.96 -31.89
N LEU A 506 -6.90 6.12 -31.95
CA LEU A 506 -6.25 5.77 -33.21
C LEU A 506 -6.80 4.44 -33.74
N ASN A 507 -6.75 4.29 -35.05
CA ASN A 507 -6.98 3.00 -35.70
C ASN A 507 -5.83 2.67 -36.67
N THR A 508 -5.53 1.37 -36.82
CA THR A 508 -4.65 0.89 -37.87
C THR A 508 -5.25 -0.34 -38.55
N ASN A 509 -5.04 -0.46 -39.85
CA ASN A 509 -5.48 -1.61 -40.63
C ASN A 509 -4.46 -2.74 -40.45
N THR A 510 -4.93 -3.97 -40.32
CA THR A 510 -4.10 -5.17 -40.33
C THR A 510 -4.59 -6.14 -41.40
N ASP A 511 -3.78 -7.14 -41.74
CA ASP A 511 -4.18 -8.19 -42.69
C ASP A 511 -5.45 -8.91 -42.22
N ASN A 512 -5.61 -9.05 -40.90
CA ASN A 512 -6.71 -9.78 -40.28
C ASN A 512 -7.90 -8.89 -39.89
N GLY A 513 -7.82 -7.56 -40.03
CA GLY A 513 -8.80 -6.69 -39.38
C GLY A 513 -8.42 -5.23 -39.25
N TYR A 514 -8.89 -4.64 -38.15
CA TYR A 514 -8.58 -3.29 -37.71
C TYR A 514 -8.27 -3.32 -36.22
N VAL A 515 -7.27 -2.56 -35.79
CA VAL A 515 -6.94 -2.36 -34.38
C VAL A 515 -7.35 -0.95 -33.99
N ILE A 516 -8.15 -0.84 -32.93
CA ILE A 516 -8.49 0.45 -32.28
C ILE A 516 -7.69 0.52 -31.00
N TYR A 517 -6.97 1.61 -30.79
CA TYR A 517 -6.06 1.70 -29.65
C TYR A 517 -5.92 3.12 -29.10
N SER A 518 -5.52 3.17 -27.84
CA SER A 518 -4.99 4.34 -27.14
C SER A 518 -3.46 4.24 -27.10
N VAL A 519 -2.79 5.40 -27.17
CA VAL A 519 -1.32 5.48 -27.06
C VAL A 519 -0.80 5.15 -25.66
N GLY A 520 -1.69 5.02 -24.67
CA GLY A 520 -1.31 4.59 -23.33
C GLY A 520 -0.51 5.62 -22.53
N GLU A 521 0.09 5.12 -21.44
CA GLU A 521 0.70 5.94 -20.39
C GLU A 521 2.09 6.51 -20.73
N ASP A 522 2.77 5.98 -21.74
CA ASP A 522 4.08 6.46 -22.18
C ASP A 522 3.97 7.62 -23.20
N LEU A 523 2.74 7.90 -23.65
CA LEU A 523 2.39 8.93 -24.63
C LEU A 523 3.08 8.76 -25.99
N LYS A 524 3.55 7.55 -26.31
CA LYS A 524 4.22 7.23 -27.57
C LYS A 524 3.30 6.36 -28.40
N ASN A 525 3.15 6.71 -29.67
CA ASN A 525 2.37 5.89 -30.59
C ASN A 525 3.17 4.61 -30.94
N GLY A 526 2.71 3.44 -30.48
CA GLY A 526 3.29 2.15 -30.81
C GLY A 526 2.90 1.59 -32.19
N GLY A 527 2.08 2.31 -32.95
CA GLY A 527 1.61 1.89 -34.28
C GLY A 527 0.49 0.86 -34.24
N GLY A 528 -0.18 0.69 -33.09
CA GLY A 528 -1.24 -0.31 -32.89
C GLY A 528 -0.70 -1.69 -32.52
N ILE A 529 0.53 -1.76 -32.00
CA ILE A 529 1.13 -3.00 -31.50
C ILE A 529 0.60 -3.22 -30.08
N ILE A 530 -0.49 -3.99 -29.98
CA ILE A 530 -1.10 -4.35 -28.70
C ILE A 530 -0.15 -5.30 -27.96
N THR A 531 0.64 -4.74 -27.05
CA THR A 531 1.46 -5.49 -26.10
C THR A 531 1.09 -5.06 -24.69
N LYS A 532 1.43 -5.88 -23.68
CA LYS A 532 1.17 -5.55 -22.27
C LYS A 532 1.78 -4.21 -21.81
N ARG A 533 2.70 -3.60 -22.58
CA ARG A 533 3.49 -2.42 -22.17
C ARG A 533 3.38 -1.19 -23.07
N VAL A 534 2.88 -1.31 -24.29
CA VAL A 534 2.90 -0.20 -25.28
C VAL A 534 1.49 0.32 -25.51
N ASP A 535 0.73 -0.27 -26.44
CA ASP A 535 -0.61 0.19 -26.76
C ASP A 535 -1.70 -0.61 -26.03
N THR A 536 -2.77 0.08 -25.63
CA THR A 536 -3.98 -0.56 -25.13
C THR A 536 -5.06 -0.51 -26.21
N GLY A 537 -5.53 -1.65 -26.69
CA GLY A 537 -6.46 -1.68 -27.81
C GLY A 537 -7.28 -2.97 -27.97
N ILE A 538 -8.14 -2.97 -28.99
CA ILE A 538 -9.02 -4.07 -29.37
C ILE A 538 -8.79 -4.39 -30.86
N LEU A 539 -8.57 -5.67 -31.16
CA LEU A 539 -8.51 -6.20 -32.51
C LEU A 539 -9.91 -6.64 -32.95
N LEU A 540 -10.42 -6.02 -34.01
CA LEU A 540 -11.65 -6.42 -34.69
C LEU A 540 -11.28 -7.13 -36.00
N ARG A 541 -11.60 -8.43 -36.12
CA ARG A 541 -11.28 -9.20 -37.33
C ARG A 541 -12.24 -8.84 -38.47
N LYS A 542 -11.74 -8.87 -39.71
CA LYS A 542 -12.60 -8.84 -40.91
C LYS A 542 -13.36 -10.16 -41.01
N GLU A 543 -14.62 -10.10 -41.45
CA GLU A 543 -15.35 -11.31 -41.82
C GLU A 543 -14.61 -12.00 -42.96
N LYS A 544 -14.48 -13.33 -42.85
CA LYS A 544 -13.89 -14.17 -43.89
C LYS A 544 -14.85 -14.39 -45.03
#